data_AF-A0A496ZSG9-F1
#
_entry.id   AF-A0A496ZSG9-F1
#
_cell.length_a   1.000
_cell.length_b   1.000
_cell.length_c   1.000
_cell.angle_alpha   90.00
_cell.angle_beta   90.00
_cell.angle_gamma   90.00
#
_symmetry.space_group_name_H-M   'P 1'
#
loop_
_entity.id
_entity.type
_entity.pdbx_description
1 polymer ?
#
loop_
_entity_poly.entity_id
_entity_poly.type
_entity_poly.pdbx_seq_one_letter_code
_entity_poly.pdbx_strand_id
1 'polypeptide(L)'
;MKEIVEDIYNNLKAEFKGRERNDLYFHVSDLPTICPRAVYYSRKTNMPFRKSPVYAKPVMLAYAYGILIQHFFSRYSSYLISKWRCPKCKSVYYLSYRDWNRIPCKHLVQEDYRLELSNKKFKLVGNIDALYKDPTGIYIAEIKSINARQFDDLQEPLFDHVFQVLTYLWMFKRKKVKLDEGLQKFHIRKDKAVVLYFKKDFQNLQIKPFFVDKNEYSIENRIKELLMHLFNPTKDSPKICNSRLSPPARKCVFRSICFKEDKNESKEK
;
A
#
# COMPACT_ATOMS: atom_id res chain seq x y z
N MET A 1 -21.67 2.14 -15.76
CA MET A 1 -20.56 1.24 -15.37
C MET A 1 -19.32 1.43 -16.26
N LYS A 2 -19.47 1.47 -17.59
CA LYS A 2 -18.36 1.74 -18.53
C LYS A 2 -17.60 3.05 -18.23
N GLU A 3 -18.33 4.16 -18.06
CA GLU A 3 -17.74 5.47 -17.72
C GLU A 3 -16.95 5.44 -16.40
N ILE A 4 -17.49 4.82 -15.34
CA ILE A 4 -16.78 4.66 -14.05
C ILE A 4 -15.48 3.85 -14.23
N VAL A 5 -15.51 2.79 -15.04
CA VAL A 5 -14.32 1.98 -15.32
C VAL A 5 -13.29 2.76 -16.13
N GLU A 6 -13.73 3.57 -17.10
CA GLU A 6 -12.85 4.44 -17.91
C GLU A 6 -12.24 5.57 -17.07
N ASP A 7 -13.00 6.20 -16.19
CA ASP A 7 -12.51 7.21 -15.26
C ASP A 7 -11.50 6.62 -14.27
N ILE A 8 -11.82 5.47 -13.67
CA ILE A 8 -10.87 4.75 -12.83
C ILE A 8 -9.61 4.47 -13.65
N TYR A 9 -9.74 3.86 -14.83
CA TYR A 9 -8.61 3.54 -15.71
C TYR A 9 -7.73 4.74 -16.02
N ASN A 10 -8.32 5.89 -16.37
CA ASN A 10 -7.57 7.11 -16.68
C ASN A 10 -6.86 7.67 -15.45
N ASN A 11 -7.51 7.67 -14.29
CA ASN A 11 -6.90 8.05 -13.01
C ASN A 11 -5.74 7.12 -12.64
N LEU A 12 -5.91 5.81 -12.83
CA LEU A 12 -4.84 4.81 -12.62
C LEU A 12 -3.66 5.10 -13.52
N LYS A 13 -3.91 5.31 -14.81
CA LYS A 13 -2.87 5.59 -15.79
C LYS A 13 -2.05 6.83 -15.40
N ALA A 14 -2.70 7.88 -14.90
CA ALA A 14 -2.04 9.09 -14.42
C ALA A 14 -1.21 8.83 -13.14
N GLU A 15 -1.78 8.15 -12.14
CA GLU A 15 -1.11 7.77 -10.90
C GLU A 15 0.17 6.97 -11.19
N PHE A 16 0.06 6.01 -12.11
CA PHE A 16 1.14 5.12 -12.47
C PHE A 16 2.23 5.77 -13.32
N LYS A 17 1.89 6.69 -14.23
CA LYS A 17 2.89 7.54 -14.89
C LYS A 17 3.71 8.36 -13.87
N GLY A 18 3.10 8.75 -12.75
CA GLY A 18 3.81 9.39 -11.64
C GLY A 18 4.86 8.48 -10.98
N ARG A 19 4.60 7.17 -10.92
CA ARG A 19 5.51 6.15 -10.35
C ARG A 19 6.64 5.71 -11.30
N GLU A 20 6.54 6.04 -12.59
CA GLU A 20 7.57 5.75 -13.60
C GLU A 20 8.67 6.84 -13.67
N ARG A 21 8.55 7.92 -12.89
CA ARG A 21 9.57 8.98 -12.86
C ARG A 21 10.87 8.47 -12.24
N ASN A 22 12.00 8.85 -12.84
CA ASN A 22 13.38 8.58 -12.38
C ASN A 22 13.70 9.15 -10.97
N ASP A 23 12.76 9.87 -10.38
CA ASP A 23 12.82 10.33 -9.01
C ASP A 23 12.63 9.12 -8.11
N LEU A 24 13.72 8.56 -7.57
CA LEU A 24 13.82 7.34 -6.74
C LEU A 24 12.99 7.40 -5.44
N TYR A 25 11.69 7.65 -5.53
CA TYR A 25 10.74 7.49 -4.44
C TYR A 25 10.21 6.05 -4.46
N PHE A 26 10.45 5.31 -3.39
CA PHE A 26 9.90 3.97 -3.24
C PHE A 26 8.52 4.07 -2.57
N HIS A 27 7.52 3.43 -3.16
CA HIS A 27 6.23 3.30 -2.52
C HIS A 27 6.33 2.23 -1.40
N VAL A 28 5.72 2.47 -0.24
CA VAL A 28 5.80 1.57 0.91
C VAL A 28 5.30 0.15 0.58
N SER A 29 4.23 0.05 -0.21
CA SER A 29 3.70 -1.25 -0.67
C SER A 29 4.69 -2.06 -1.51
N ASP A 30 5.70 -1.41 -2.08
CA ASP A 30 6.70 -2.06 -2.92
C ASP A 30 7.86 -2.61 -2.12
N LEU A 31 8.13 -2.08 -0.92
CA LEU A 31 9.30 -2.42 -0.11
C LEU A 31 9.49 -3.92 0.13
N PRO A 32 8.45 -4.72 0.47
CA PRO A 32 8.63 -6.16 0.67
C PRO A 32 9.11 -6.91 -0.59
N THR A 33 8.89 -6.34 -1.78
CA THR A 33 9.07 -7.02 -3.06
C THR A 33 10.10 -6.37 -3.99
N ILE A 34 10.69 -5.23 -3.61
CA ILE A 34 11.78 -4.64 -4.38
C ILE A 34 13.06 -5.44 -4.13
N CYS A 35 13.73 -5.80 -5.20
CA CYS A 35 15.06 -6.42 -5.15
C CYS A 35 16.14 -5.33 -5.20
N PRO A 36 16.92 -5.09 -4.13
CA PRO A 36 17.98 -4.08 -4.16
C PRO A 36 19.00 -4.28 -5.28
N ARG A 37 19.37 -5.53 -5.57
CA ARG A 37 20.26 -5.84 -6.72
C ARG A 37 19.64 -5.47 -8.07
N ALA A 38 18.32 -5.58 -8.22
CA ALA A 38 17.66 -5.11 -9.45
C ALA A 38 17.70 -3.58 -9.56
N VAL A 39 17.63 -2.85 -8.43
CA VAL A 39 17.82 -1.39 -8.41
C VAL A 39 19.24 -1.02 -8.83
N TYR A 40 20.27 -1.78 -8.41
CA TYR A 40 21.65 -1.59 -8.87
C TYR A 40 21.75 -1.63 -10.40
N TYR A 41 21.29 -2.74 -11.03
CA TYR A 41 21.38 -2.87 -12.48
C TYR A 41 20.52 -1.83 -13.20
N SER A 42 19.36 -1.47 -12.65
CA SER A 42 18.50 -0.41 -13.21
C SER A 42 19.24 0.92 -13.32
N ARG A 43 19.96 1.32 -12.28
CA ARG A 43 20.78 2.54 -12.32
C ARG A 43 21.94 2.41 -13.32
N LYS A 44 22.59 1.24 -13.39
CA LYS A 44 23.74 1.01 -14.27
C LYS A 44 23.36 1.00 -15.76
N THR A 45 22.20 0.45 -16.10
CA THR A 45 21.77 0.27 -17.51
C THR A 45 20.73 1.30 -17.96
N ASN A 46 20.31 2.22 -17.08
CA ASN A 46 19.19 3.14 -17.31
C ASN A 46 17.90 2.43 -17.78
N MET A 47 17.66 1.22 -17.30
CA MET A 47 16.44 0.44 -17.57
C MET A 47 15.58 0.37 -16.32
N PRO A 48 14.24 0.35 -16.41
CA PRO A 48 13.38 0.23 -15.24
C PRO A 48 13.56 -1.12 -14.55
N PHE A 49 13.69 -1.15 -13.21
CA PHE A 49 13.88 -2.41 -12.46
C PHE A 49 12.66 -3.35 -12.44
N ARG A 50 11.49 -2.84 -12.86
CA ARG A 50 10.27 -3.64 -13.07
C ARG A 50 9.89 -3.55 -14.54
N LYS A 51 9.57 -4.68 -15.18
CA LYS A 51 8.76 -4.65 -16.40
C LYS A 51 7.45 -4.01 -15.97
N SER A 52 7.11 -2.81 -16.45
CA SER A 52 5.89 -2.13 -16.02
C SER A 52 4.69 -3.00 -16.40
N PRO A 53 4.11 -3.83 -15.49
CA PRO A 53 2.89 -4.57 -15.78
C PRO A 53 1.70 -3.65 -15.54
N VAL A 54 1.99 -2.38 -15.27
CA VAL A 54 1.09 -1.39 -14.73
C VAL A 54 0.05 -1.00 -15.77
N TYR A 55 0.39 -1.11 -17.05
CA TYR A 55 -0.54 -1.01 -18.17
C TYR A 55 -1.11 -2.37 -18.62
N ALA A 56 -0.77 -3.47 -17.97
CA ALA A 56 -1.42 -4.75 -18.27
C ALA A 56 -2.86 -4.68 -17.76
N LYS A 57 -3.83 -4.79 -18.67
CA LYS A 57 -5.28 -4.72 -18.37
C LYS A 57 -5.70 -5.53 -17.13
N PRO A 58 -5.21 -6.77 -16.89
CA PRO A 58 -5.59 -7.54 -15.70
C PRO A 58 -5.17 -6.88 -14.38
N VAL A 59 -4.01 -6.23 -14.34
CA VAL A 59 -3.49 -5.57 -13.12
C VAL A 59 -4.31 -4.32 -12.81
N MET A 60 -4.62 -3.52 -13.84
CA MET A 60 -5.47 -2.34 -13.68
C MET A 60 -6.88 -2.71 -13.24
N LEU A 61 -7.47 -3.77 -13.82
CA LEU A 61 -8.77 -4.27 -13.39
C LEU A 61 -8.74 -4.73 -11.93
N ALA A 62 -7.73 -5.51 -11.53
CA ALA A 62 -7.59 -5.95 -10.14
C ALA A 62 -7.49 -4.77 -9.16
N TYR A 63 -6.76 -3.71 -9.53
CA TYR A 63 -6.65 -2.50 -8.73
C TYR A 63 -7.97 -1.70 -8.68
N ALA A 64 -8.65 -1.55 -9.82
CA ALA A 64 -9.97 -0.92 -9.91
C ALA A 64 -11.01 -1.65 -9.03
N TYR A 65 -11.04 -2.98 -9.07
CA TYR A 65 -11.85 -3.78 -8.16
C TYR A 65 -11.49 -3.54 -6.69
N GLY A 66 -10.20 -3.42 -6.38
CA GLY A 66 -9.73 -3.06 -5.04
C GLY A 66 -10.30 -1.72 -4.56
N ILE A 67 -10.24 -0.69 -5.41
CA ILE A 67 -10.80 0.65 -5.12
C ILE A 67 -12.31 0.59 -4.92
N LEU A 68 -13.04 -0.11 -5.79
CA LEU A 68 -14.50 -0.23 -5.66
C LEU A 68 -14.91 -0.93 -4.37
N ILE A 69 -14.19 -1.98 -3.99
CA ILE A 69 -14.37 -2.67 -2.70
C ILE A 69 -14.09 -1.70 -1.55
N GLN A 70 -12.96 -0.97 -1.58
CA GLN A 70 -12.62 0.03 -0.58
C GLN A 70 -13.74 1.07 -0.42
N HIS A 71 -14.23 1.67 -1.51
CA HIS A 71 -15.32 2.65 -1.46
C HIS A 71 -16.61 2.06 -0.91
N PHE A 72 -17.00 0.87 -1.38
CA PHE A 72 -18.21 0.19 -0.92
C PHE A 72 -18.15 -0.02 0.60
N PHE A 73 -17.05 -0.57 1.11
CA PHE A 73 -16.92 -0.80 2.55
C PHE A 73 -16.81 0.50 3.34
N SER A 74 -16.05 1.46 2.86
CA SER A 74 -15.94 2.78 3.50
C SER A 74 -17.28 3.51 3.55
N ARG A 75 -18.19 3.25 2.61
CA ARG A 75 -19.55 3.81 2.58
C ARG A 75 -20.51 3.14 3.56
N TYR A 76 -20.43 1.82 3.74
CA TYR A 76 -21.43 1.06 4.51
C TYR A 76 -20.91 0.53 5.86
N SER A 77 -19.61 0.65 6.13
CA SER A 77 -19.01 0.24 7.40
C SER A 77 -19.17 1.30 8.48
N SER A 78 -19.60 0.86 9.65
CA SER A 78 -19.59 1.67 10.87
C SER A 78 -18.20 1.83 11.48
N TYR A 79 -17.21 1.07 11.00
CA TYR A 79 -15.85 1.04 11.54
C TYR A 79 -14.87 1.89 10.73
N LEU A 80 -15.17 2.21 9.47
CA LEU A 80 -14.30 3.01 8.63
C LEU A 80 -14.72 4.47 8.68
N ILE A 81 -13.78 5.35 9.01
CA ILE A 81 -13.97 6.79 8.82
C ILE A 81 -13.82 7.09 7.33
N SER A 82 -14.67 7.96 6.81
CA SER A 82 -14.63 8.42 5.42
C SER A 82 -14.68 9.93 5.32
N LYS A 83 -14.11 10.48 4.24
CA LYS A 83 -14.30 11.88 3.84
C LYS A 83 -15.56 11.99 2.99
N TRP A 84 -16.41 12.91 3.37
CA TRP A 84 -17.68 13.17 2.72
C TRP A 84 -17.81 14.65 2.41
N ARG A 85 -18.35 14.99 1.24
CA ARG A 85 -18.67 16.35 0.85
C ARG A 85 -20.15 16.48 0.56
N CYS A 86 -20.78 17.51 1.09
CA CYS A 86 -22.12 17.90 0.69
C CYS A 86 -22.03 18.67 -0.65
N PRO A 87 -22.70 18.23 -1.74
CA PRO A 87 -22.64 18.91 -3.02
C PRO A 87 -23.35 20.27 -2.98
N LYS A 88 -24.30 20.47 -2.07
CA LYS A 88 -25.08 21.71 -1.91
C LYS A 88 -24.30 22.79 -1.14
N CYS A 89 -23.96 22.54 0.13
CA CYS A 89 -23.31 23.54 0.99
C CYS A 89 -21.77 23.45 1.00
N LYS A 90 -21.19 22.49 0.26
CA LYS A 90 -19.74 22.24 0.14
C LYS A 90 -19.02 21.86 1.45
N SER A 91 -19.72 21.74 2.57
CA SER A 91 -19.15 21.29 3.83
C SER A 91 -18.52 19.90 3.70
N VAL A 92 -17.35 19.73 4.32
CA VAL A 92 -16.59 18.49 4.37
C VAL A 92 -16.70 17.86 5.75
N TYR A 93 -16.97 16.57 5.78
CA TYR A 93 -17.12 15.80 7.00
C TYR A 93 -16.21 14.59 6.99
N TYR A 94 -15.69 14.23 8.17
CA TYR A 94 -14.96 12.99 8.41
C TYR A 94 -15.78 12.16 9.38
N LEU A 95 -16.44 11.11 8.88
CA LEU A 95 -17.41 10.33 9.65
C LEU A 95 -17.51 8.90 9.15
N SER A 96 -17.85 8.01 10.09
CA SER A 96 -18.25 6.63 9.79
C SER A 96 -19.71 6.58 9.35
N TYR A 97 -20.14 5.47 8.73
CA TYR A 97 -21.55 5.30 8.33
C TYR A 97 -22.52 5.49 9.52
N ARG A 98 -22.14 5.02 10.71
CA ARG A 98 -22.96 5.14 11.94
C ARG A 98 -23.18 6.60 12.37
N ASP A 99 -22.27 7.49 12.00
CA ASP A 99 -22.30 8.90 12.37
C ASP A 99 -23.08 9.76 11.34
N TRP A 100 -23.54 9.20 10.21
CA TRP A 100 -24.20 9.95 9.14
C TRP A 100 -25.51 10.61 9.60
N ASN A 101 -26.29 9.97 10.47
CA ASN A 101 -27.54 10.55 10.95
C ASN A 101 -27.33 11.80 11.83
N ARG A 102 -26.11 12.01 12.34
CA ARG A 102 -25.76 13.13 13.24
C ARG A 102 -25.48 14.44 12.51
N ILE A 103 -25.38 14.41 11.18
CA ILE A 103 -25.11 15.61 10.39
C ILE A 103 -26.39 16.19 9.75
N PRO A 104 -26.45 17.53 9.57
CA PRO A 104 -27.58 18.18 8.90
C PRO A 104 -27.72 17.79 7.42
N CYS A 105 -26.59 17.60 6.72
CA CYS A 105 -26.58 17.31 5.30
C CYS A 105 -26.91 15.85 5.00
N LYS A 106 -28.06 15.58 4.37
CA LYS A 106 -28.48 14.20 4.03
C LYS A 106 -27.91 13.68 2.71
N HIS A 107 -27.56 14.57 1.79
CA HIS A 107 -26.99 14.21 0.49
C HIS A 107 -25.47 14.35 0.55
N LEU A 108 -24.77 13.33 1.02
CA LEU A 108 -23.32 13.31 1.01
C LEU A 108 -22.78 12.49 -0.15
N VAL A 109 -21.71 13.00 -0.77
CA VAL A 109 -20.89 12.26 -1.73
C VAL A 109 -19.59 11.90 -1.02
N GLN A 110 -19.21 10.63 -1.09
CA GLN A 110 -17.93 10.18 -0.55
C GLN A 110 -16.81 10.70 -1.45
N GLU A 111 -15.77 11.28 -0.86
CA GLU A 111 -14.55 11.64 -1.58
C GLU A 111 -13.49 10.58 -1.33
N ASP A 112 -12.70 10.27 -2.36
CA ASP A 112 -11.48 9.50 -2.14
C ASP A 112 -10.56 10.33 -1.23
N TYR A 113 -10.15 9.74 -0.12
CA TYR A 113 -9.21 10.35 0.80
C TYR A 113 -8.28 9.27 1.33
N ARG A 114 -7.08 9.25 0.77
CA ARG A 114 -5.98 8.44 1.27
C ARG A 114 -5.03 9.34 2.01
N LEU A 115 -4.52 8.87 3.15
CA LEU A 115 -3.51 9.65 3.87
C LEU A 115 -2.16 9.41 3.24
N GLU A 116 -1.70 10.39 2.47
CA GLU A 116 -0.37 10.36 1.90
C GLU A 116 0.67 10.62 3.00
N LEU A 117 1.54 9.64 3.19
CA LEU A 117 2.76 9.74 3.97
C LEU A 117 3.92 9.87 3.00
N SER A 118 4.66 10.96 3.07
CA SER A 118 5.96 11.07 2.39
C SER A 118 7.07 11.03 3.42
N ASN A 119 8.25 10.52 3.11
CA ASN A 119 9.49 10.67 3.86
C ASN A 119 10.61 11.09 2.90
N LYS A 120 10.94 12.40 2.86
CA LYS A 120 11.90 12.97 1.91
C LYS A 120 13.33 12.44 2.15
N LYS A 121 13.73 12.28 3.42
CA LYS A 121 15.06 11.76 3.81
C LYS A 121 15.29 10.37 3.24
N PHE A 122 14.27 9.52 3.30
CA PHE A 122 14.33 8.13 2.84
C PHE A 122 13.63 7.93 1.50
N LYS A 123 13.34 9.00 0.75
CA LYS A 123 12.52 8.99 -0.48
C LYS A 123 11.42 7.92 -0.45
N LEU A 124 10.63 7.89 0.61
CA LEU A 124 9.50 6.98 0.73
C LEU A 124 8.20 7.73 0.53
N VAL A 125 7.26 7.09 -0.13
CA VAL A 125 5.87 7.55 -0.22
C VAL A 125 4.94 6.38 0.10
N GLY A 126 3.80 6.65 0.71
CA GLY A 126 2.85 5.62 1.08
C GLY A 126 1.49 6.22 1.24
N ASN A 127 0.46 5.46 0.89
CA ASN A 127 -0.93 5.88 1.01
C ASN A 127 -1.61 4.93 1.99
N ILE A 128 -2.06 5.46 3.13
CA ILE A 128 -2.90 4.70 4.04
C ILE A 128 -4.30 4.64 3.43
N ASP A 129 -4.84 3.43 3.28
CA ASP A 129 -6.14 3.20 2.63
C ASP A 129 -7.30 3.83 3.42
N ALA A 130 -7.29 3.69 4.75
CA ALA A 130 -8.39 4.18 5.59
C ALA A 130 -7.98 4.45 7.04
N LEU A 131 -8.89 5.07 7.80
CA LEU A 131 -8.86 5.10 9.25
C LEU A 131 -9.93 4.15 9.81
N TYR A 132 -9.53 3.21 10.65
CA TYR A 132 -10.41 2.26 11.33
C TYR A 132 -10.70 2.75 12.76
N LYS A 133 -11.96 2.67 13.18
CA LYS A 133 -12.46 3.11 14.48
C LYS A 133 -13.18 1.96 15.16
N ASP A 134 -12.82 1.74 16.42
CA ASP A 134 -13.53 0.83 17.33
C ASP A 134 -13.71 1.51 18.70
N PRO A 135 -14.25 0.82 19.73
CA PRO A 135 -14.39 1.40 21.06
C PRO A 135 -13.07 1.79 21.74
N THR A 136 -11.94 1.23 21.33
CA THR A 136 -10.62 1.41 21.95
C THR A 136 -9.79 2.52 21.32
N GLY A 137 -10.09 2.92 20.08
CA GLY A 137 -9.45 4.06 19.44
C GLY A 137 -9.66 4.18 17.94
N ILE A 138 -8.83 5.01 17.32
CA ILE A 138 -8.74 5.19 15.86
C ILE A 138 -7.35 4.77 15.41
N TYR A 139 -7.29 3.97 14.35
CA TYR A 139 -6.09 3.32 13.85
C TYR A 139 -5.92 3.63 12.37
N ILE A 140 -4.67 3.65 11.90
CA ILE A 140 -4.43 3.55 10.46
C ILE A 140 -4.77 2.13 10.01
N ALA A 141 -5.38 2.01 8.84
CA ALA A 141 -5.80 0.73 8.30
C ALA A 141 -5.31 0.53 6.86
N GLU A 142 -4.80 -0.66 6.58
CA GLU A 142 -4.55 -1.16 5.24
C GLU A 142 -5.66 -2.13 4.85
N ILE A 143 -6.27 -1.91 3.69
CA ILE A 143 -7.41 -2.68 3.20
C ILE A 143 -6.94 -3.66 2.13
N LYS A 144 -7.18 -4.95 2.36
CA LYS A 144 -6.83 -6.03 1.44
C LYS A 144 -8.06 -6.83 1.05
N SER A 145 -8.16 -7.21 -0.22
CA SER A 145 -9.20 -8.12 -0.69
C SER A 145 -8.57 -9.44 -1.12
N ILE A 146 -9.07 -10.55 -0.60
CA ILE A 146 -8.52 -11.89 -0.83
C ILE A 146 -9.62 -12.87 -1.25
N ASN A 147 -9.27 -13.96 -1.93
CA ASN A 147 -10.28 -14.91 -2.37
C ASN A 147 -10.94 -15.63 -1.18
N ALA A 148 -12.15 -16.17 -1.41
CA ALA A 148 -12.96 -16.77 -0.35
C ALA A 148 -12.23 -17.86 0.46
N ARG A 149 -11.57 -18.79 -0.22
CA ARG A 149 -10.82 -19.88 0.42
C ARG A 149 -9.66 -19.35 1.28
N GLN A 150 -8.84 -18.48 0.72
CA GLN A 150 -7.74 -17.83 1.46
C GLN A 150 -8.26 -17.05 2.66
N PHE A 151 -9.42 -16.42 2.53
CA PHE A 151 -10.04 -15.68 3.63
C PHE A 151 -10.44 -16.60 4.77
N ASP A 152 -11.12 -17.69 4.47
CA ASP A 152 -11.60 -18.64 5.47
C ASP A 152 -10.42 -19.26 6.23
N ASP A 153 -9.36 -19.63 5.48
CA ASP A 153 -8.11 -20.19 6.02
C ASP A 153 -7.22 -19.15 6.75
N LEU A 154 -7.49 -17.84 6.61
CA LEU A 154 -6.65 -16.79 7.18
C LEU A 154 -6.81 -16.70 8.71
N GLN A 155 -5.76 -17.12 9.44
CA GLN A 155 -5.65 -17.01 10.90
C GLN A 155 -4.78 -15.84 11.36
N GLU A 156 -3.87 -15.38 10.50
CA GLU A 156 -2.94 -14.29 10.78
C GLU A 156 -2.77 -13.39 9.55
N PRO A 157 -2.41 -12.11 9.70
CA PRO A 157 -2.17 -11.25 8.56
C PRO A 157 -0.91 -11.69 7.80
N LEU A 158 -0.97 -11.63 6.46
CA LEU A 158 0.19 -11.90 5.60
C LEU A 158 1.35 -10.95 5.93
N PHE A 159 2.56 -11.50 5.98
CA PHE A 159 3.79 -10.80 6.36
C PHE A 159 4.00 -9.48 5.60
N ASP A 160 3.83 -9.47 4.27
CA ASP A 160 4.02 -8.27 3.46
C ASP A 160 3.07 -7.13 3.86
N HIS A 161 1.86 -7.47 4.30
CA HIS A 161 0.84 -6.50 4.72
C HIS A 161 1.16 -5.96 6.11
N VAL A 162 1.65 -6.82 7.01
CA VAL A 162 2.18 -6.43 8.33
C VAL A 162 3.36 -5.46 8.16
N PHE A 163 4.31 -5.80 7.29
CA PHE A 163 5.47 -4.95 7.00
C PHE A 163 5.04 -3.59 6.45
N GLN A 164 4.03 -3.56 5.57
CA GLN A 164 3.47 -2.34 5.00
C GLN A 164 2.90 -1.41 6.08
N VAL A 165 2.02 -1.91 6.95
CA VAL A 165 1.40 -1.08 8.01
C VAL A 165 2.40 -0.64 9.07
N LEU A 166 3.36 -1.49 9.44
CA LEU A 166 4.41 -1.11 10.38
C LEU A 166 5.34 -0.03 9.79
N THR A 167 5.58 -0.08 8.48
CA THR A 167 6.31 1.00 7.78
C THR A 167 5.55 2.31 7.82
N TYR A 168 4.22 2.29 7.66
CA TYR A 168 3.40 3.49 7.86
C TYR A 168 3.52 4.03 9.28
N LEU A 169 3.38 3.20 10.33
CA LEU A 169 3.57 3.64 11.72
C LEU A 169 4.95 4.25 11.96
N TRP A 170 5.99 3.66 11.37
CA TRP A 170 7.35 4.19 11.43
C TRP A 170 7.48 5.57 10.75
N MET A 171 6.88 5.75 9.57
CA MET A 171 6.84 7.05 8.87
C MET A 171 6.02 8.08 9.68
N PHE A 172 4.91 7.65 10.26
CA PHE A 172 3.97 8.48 11.02
C PHE A 172 4.60 9.06 12.30
N LYS A 173 5.49 8.31 12.98
CA LYS A 173 6.23 8.80 14.17
C LYS A 173 7.27 9.87 13.81
N ARG A 174 7.94 9.72 12.66
CA ARG A 174 9.13 10.50 12.29
C ARG A 174 8.84 11.82 11.58
N LYS A 175 7.58 12.09 11.25
CA LYS A 175 7.19 13.30 10.55
C LYS A 175 5.99 13.97 11.19
N LYS A 176 5.95 15.29 11.03
CA LYS A 176 4.69 16.04 11.03
C LYS A 176 3.92 15.63 9.77
N VAL A 177 3.23 14.50 9.84
CA VAL A 177 2.25 14.11 8.82
C VAL A 177 1.26 15.27 8.74
N LYS A 178 1.16 15.91 7.58
CA LYS A 178 0.12 16.91 7.34
C LYS A 178 -1.18 16.13 7.15
N LEU A 179 -1.93 16.00 8.23
CA LEU A 179 -3.31 15.53 8.16
C LEU A 179 -4.18 16.69 7.67
N ASP A 180 -5.16 16.39 6.82
CA ASP A 180 -6.24 17.31 6.50
C ASP A 180 -6.79 17.92 7.81
N GLU A 181 -7.12 19.21 7.80
CA GLU A 181 -7.51 19.95 9.02
C GLU A 181 -8.61 19.23 9.82
N GLY A 182 -9.61 18.68 9.12
CA GLY A 182 -10.71 17.93 9.75
C GLY A 182 -10.32 16.58 10.34
N LEU A 183 -9.11 16.06 10.06
CA LEU A 183 -8.56 14.85 10.66
C LEU A 183 -7.69 15.12 11.89
N GLN A 184 -7.20 16.35 12.06
CA GLN A 184 -6.34 16.72 13.19
C GLN A 184 -7.06 16.57 14.54
N LYS A 185 -8.40 16.61 14.53
CA LYS A 185 -9.24 16.35 15.71
C LYS A 185 -9.25 14.89 16.17
N PHE A 186 -8.81 13.94 15.34
CA PHE A 186 -8.80 12.53 15.71
C PHE A 186 -7.49 12.17 16.40
N HIS A 187 -7.61 11.52 17.56
CA HIS A 187 -6.48 10.89 18.22
C HIS A 187 -6.17 9.53 17.56
N ILE A 188 -5.40 9.58 16.48
CA ILE A 188 -4.96 8.36 15.77
C ILE A 188 -3.85 7.69 16.58
N ARG A 189 -4.08 6.43 16.99
CA ARG A 189 -3.13 5.56 17.69
C ARG A 189 -1.89 5.35 16.81
N LYS A 190 -0.71 5.48 17.44
CA LYS A 190 0.60 5.38 16.76
C LYS A 190 1.40 4.14 17.14
N ASP A 191 0.85 3.33 18.04
CA ASP A 191 1.40 2.12 18.61
C ASP A 191 0.76 0.85 18.02
N LYS A 192 -0.37 0.97 17.32
CA LYS A 192 -1.02 -0.11 16.58
C LYS A 192 -1.54 0.35 15.23
N ALA A 193 -1.63 -0.60 14.30
CA ALA A 193 -2.32 -0.45 13.02
C ALA A 193 -3.28 -1.63 12.81
N VAL A 194 -4.12 -1.57 11.79
CA VAL A 194 -5.04 -2.66 11.44
C VAL A 194 -4.80 -3.08 9.98
N VAL A 195 -4.74 -4.39 9.75
CA VAL A 195 -4.90 -4.96 8.41
C VAL A 195 -6.31 -5.51 8.30
N LEU A 196 -7.11 -4.94 7.40
CA LEU A 196 -8.50 -5.32 7.16
C LEU A 196 -8.56 -6.21 5.92
N TYR A 197 -8.90 -7.48 6.10
CA TYR A 197 -9.16 -8.37 4.98
C TYR A 197 -10.65 -8.39 4.66
N PHE A 198 -10.95 -8.34 3.37
CA PHE A 198 -12.27 -8.49 2.81
C PHE A 198 -12.34 -9.77 1.98
N LYS A 199 -13.38 -10.57 2.26
CA LYS A 199 -13.67 -11.76 1.47
C LYS A 199 -14.19 -11.33 0.09
N LYS A 200 -13.53 -11.78 -0.98
CA LYS A 200 -14.02 -11.61 -2.37
C LYS A 200 -15.15 -12.61 -2.66
N ASP A 201 -16.25 -12.44 -1.94
CA ASP A 201 -17.49 -13.19 -2.09
C ASP A 201 -18.65 -12.20 -1.98
N PHE A 202 -19.38 -12.02 -3.08
CA PHE A 202 -20.46 -11.05 -3.17
C PHE A 202 -21.72 -11.50 -2.41
N GLN A 203 -21.85 -12.79 -2.10
CA GLN A 203 -23.01 -13.31 -1.39
C GLN A 203 -22.88 -13.12 0.12
N ASN A 204 -21.65 -13.19 0.65
CA ASN A 204 -21.37 -13.07 2.07
C ASN A 204 -20.17 -12.16 2.32
N LEU A 205 -20.45 -10.87 2.47
CA LEU A 205 -19.43 -9.87 2.74
C LEU A 205 -18.94 -9.98 4.18
N GLN A 206 -17.75 -10.52 4.34
CA GLN A 206 -17.08 -10.68 5.63
C GLN A 206 -15.80 -9.85 5.71
N ILE A 207 -15.49 -9.39 6.92
CA ILE A 207 -14.31 -8.59 7.24
C ILE A 207 -13.56 -9.28 8.38
N LYS A 208 -12.24 -9.48 8.22
CA LYS A 208 -11.35 -9.95 9.28
C LYS A 208 -10.35 -8.83 9.63
N PRO A 209 -10.51 -8.15 10.77
CA PRO A 209 -9.52 -7.21 11.27
C PRO A 209 -8.39 -7.93 12.00
N PHE A 210 -7.15 -7.62 11.65
CA PHE A 210 -5.97 -8.03 12.41
C PHE A 210 -5.26 -6.79 12.95
N PHE A 211 -5.20 -6.67 14.28
CA PHE A 211 -4.43 -5.62 14.93
C PHE A 211 -2.95 -5.99 14.91
N VAL A 212 -2.14 -5.04 14.47
CA VAL A 212 -0.70 -5.19 14.38
C VAL A 212 -0.07 -4.23 15.38
N ASP A 213 0.48 -4.80 16.44
CA ASP A 213 1.24 -4.08 17.44
C ASP A 213 2.57 -3.61 16.88
N LYS A 214 2.93 -2.38 17.21
CA LYS A 214 4.21 -1.82 16.83
C LYS A 214 5.33 -2.42 17.68
N ASN A 215 6.08 -3.34 17.11
CA ASN A 215 7.38 -3.72 17.66
C ASN A 215 8.46 -2.77 17.10
N GLU A 216 8.78 -1.69 17.84
CA GLU A 216 9.63 -0.61 17.33
C GLU A 216 11.03 -1.07 16.90
N TYR A 217 11.68 -1.96 17.66
CA TYR A 217 13.07 -2.33 17.41
C TYR A 217 13.25 -3.22 16.19
N SER A 218 12.42 -4.25 16.03
CA SER A 218 12.58 -5.24 14.95
C SER A 218 12.26 -4.66 13.57
N ILE A 219 11.17 -3.89 13.44
CA ILE A 219 10.77 -3.36 12.14
C ILE A 219 11.68 -2.20 11.70
N GLU A 220 12.10 -1.34 12.63
CA GLU A 220 12.91 -0.18 12.28
C GLU A 220 14.25 -0.59 11.69
N ASN A 221 14.90 -1.59 12.29
CA ASN A 221 16.17 -2.11 11.79
C ASN A 221 16.00 -2.72 10.40
N ARG A 222 14.94 -3.52 10.20
CA ARG A 222 14.66 -4.13 8.90
C ARG A 222 14.33 -3.10 7.82
N ILE A 223 13.56 -2.06 8.14
CA ILE A 223 13.29 -0.95 7.22
C ILE A 223 14.58 -0.22 6.89
N LYS A 224 15.39 0.14 7.90
CA LYS A 224 16.67 0.84 7.67
C LYS A 224 17.64 0.03 6.81
N GLU A 225 17.79 -1.25 7.10
CA GLU A 225 18.66 -2.17 6.36
C GLU A 225 18.22 -2.27 4.90
N LEU A 226 16.93 -2.49 4.67
CA LEU A 226 16.38 -2.51 3.32
C LEU A 226 16.62 -1.18 2.59
N LEU A 227 16.33 -0.04 3.25
CA LEU A 227 16.53 1.28 2.66
C LEU A 227 18.00 1.55 2.35
N MET A 228 18.93 1.12 3.21
CA MET A 228 20.36 1.23 2.96
C MET A 228 20.75 0.55 1.65
N HIS A 229 20.27 -0.68 1.43
CA HIS A 229 20.51 -1.41 0.18
C HIS A 229 19.78 -0.80 -1.03
N LEU A 230 18.62 -0.17 -0.83
CA LEU A 230 17.90 0.51 -1.92
C LEU A 230 18.53 1.87 -2.31
N PHE A 231 19.11 2.58 -1.35
CA PHE A 231 19.77 3.87 -1.58
C PHE A 231 21.17 3.71 -2.16
N ASN A 232 21.92 2.75 -1.64
CA ASN A 232 23.28 2.45 -2.06
C ASN A 232 23.37 1.01 -2.60
N PRO A 233 22.62 0.69 -3.67
CA PRO A 233 22.60 -0.66 -4.21
C PRO A 233 23.94 -0.93 -4.88
N THR A 234 24.47 -2.12 -4.63
CA THR A 234 25.70 -2.67 -5.21
C THR A 234 25.38 -3.95 -5.98
N LYS A 235 26.33 -4.46 -6.78
CA LYS A 235 26.19 -5.78 -7.41
C LYS A 235 25.98 -6.91 -6.38
N ASP A 236 26.51 -6.73 -5.18
CA ASP A 236 26.47 -7.72 -4.10
C ASP A 236 25.24 -7.57 -3.19
N SER A 237 24.47 -6.49 -3.36
CA SER A 237 23.25 -6.26 -2.57
C SER A 237 22.29 -7.46 -2.63
N PRO A 238 21.49 -7.71 -1.59
CA PRO A 238 20.72 -8.95 -1.47
C PRO A 238 19.72 -9.12 -2.62
N LYS A 239 19.54 -10.38 -3.03
CA LYS A 239 18.50 -10.81 -3.97
C LYS A 239 17.31 -11.30 -3.17
N ILE A 240 16.10 -11.00 -3.63
CA ILE A 240 14.86 -11.57 -3.07
C ILE A 240 14.50 -12.92 -3.70
N CYS A 241 15.30 -13.40 -4.66
CA CYS A 241 15.08 -14.63 -5.39
C CYS A 241 16.24 -15.61 -5.17
N ASN A 242 15.88 -16.88 -4.94
CA ASN A 242 16.87 -17.93 -4.67
C ASN A 242 17.25 -18.72 -5.94
N SER A 243 16.46 -18.61 -7.02
CA SER A 243 16.73 -19.32 -8.27
C SER A 243 16.14 -18.60 -9.47
N ARG A 244 16.63 -18.97 -10.66
CA ARG A 244 16.14 -18.43 -11.96
C ARG A 244 14.67 -18.77 -12.23
N LEU A 245 14.14 -19.82 -11.60
CA LEU A 245 12.76 -20.30 -11.75
C LEU A 245 11.81 -19.70 -10.70
N SER A 246 12.34 -19.06 -9.65
CA SER A 246 11.52 -18.43 -8.63
C SER A 246 10.56 -17.37 -9.23
N PRO A 247 9.34 -17.21 -8.68
CA PRO A 247 8.39 -16.22 -9.19
C PRO A 247 8.95 -14.78 -9.28
N PRO A 248 9.72 -14.26 -8.30
CA PRO A 248 10.32 -12.93 -8.42
C PRO A 248 11.34 -12.84 -9.56
N ALA A 249 12.18 -13.87 -9.75
CA ALA A 249 13.15 -13.90 -10.84
C ALA A 249 12.47 -13.91 -12.22
N ARG A 250 11.38 -14.66 -12.40
CA ARG A 250 10.63 -14.71 -13.67
C ARG A 250 10.07 -13.35 -14.11
N LYS A 251 9.77 -12.46 -13.16
CA LYS A 251 9.27 -11.10 -13.41
C LYS A 251 10.38 -10.05 -13.55
N CYS A 252 11.62 -10.38 -13.16
CA CYS A 252 12.75 -9.44 -13.15
C CYS A 252 13.35 -9.26 -14.55
N VAL A 253 13.54 -8.01 -14.99
CA VAL A 253 14.22 -7.67 -16.27
C VAL A 253 15.69 -8.08 -16.28
N PHE A 254 16.35 -8.01 -15.12
CA PHE A 254 17.79 -8.28 -14.99
C PHE A 254 18.11 -9.73 -14.65
N ARG A 255 17.14 -10.65 -14.75
CA ARG A 255 17.33 -12.08 -14.45
C ARG A 255 18.53 -12.67 -15.21
N SER A 256 18.66 -12.37 -16.50
CA SER A 256 19.75 -12.92 -17.32
C SER A 256 21.13 -12.44 -16.89
N ILE A 257 21.26 -11.16 -16.53
CA ILE A 257 22.53 -10.55 -16.09
C ILE A 257 22.91 -11.09 -14.72
N CYS A 258 21.97 -10.99 -13.76
CA CYS A 258 22.19 -11.35 -12.37
C CYS A 258 22.64 -12.81 -12.17
N PHE A 259 22.05 -13.78 -12.88
CA PHE A 259 22.41 -15.20 -12.74
C PHE A 259 23.58 -15.64 -13.63
N LYS A 260 24.03 -14.80 -14.59
CA LYS A 260 25.27 -15.08 -15.35
C LYS A 260 26.50 -14.77 -14.50
N GLU A 261 26.48 -13.65 -13.78
CA GLU A 261 27.58 -13.22 -12.93
C GLU A 261 27.82 -14.21 -11.77
N ASP A 262 26.75 -14.72 -11.13
CA ASP A 262 26.87 -15.73 -10.06
C ASP A 262 27.60 -17.03 -10.51
N LYS A 263 27.47 -17.40 -11.80
CA LYS A 263 28.12 -18.60 -12.35
C LYS A 263 29.61 -18.41 -12.62
N ASN A 264 30.05 -17.17 -12.82
CA ASN A 264 31.46 -16.88 -13.04
C ASN A 264 32.19 -16.83 -11.69
N GLU A 265 31.58 -16.21 -10.67
CA GLU A 265 32.15 -16.15 -9.31
C GLU A 265 32.27 -17.52 -8.63
N SER A 266 31.43 -18.50 -9.01
CA SER A 266 31.49 -19.88 -8.49
C SER A 266 32.53 -20.76 -9.19
N LYS A 267 33.15 -20.30 -10.27
CA LYS A 267 34.27 -21.00 -10.94
C LYS A 267 35.64 -20.48 -10.53
N GLU A 268 35.68 -19.31 -9.90
CA GLU A 268 36.92 -18.65 -9.44
C GLU A 268 37.22 -18.92 -7.96
N LYS A 269 36.36 -19.67 -7.27
CA LYS A 269 36.54 -20.15 -5.89
C LYS A 269 36.69 -21.67 -5.90
#